data_AF-A0A2J0L5M9-F1
#
_entry.id   AF-A0A2J0L5M9-F1
#
_cell.length_a   1.000
_cell.length_b   1.000
_cell.length_c   1.000
_cell.angle_alpha   90.00
_cell.angle_beta   90.00
_cell.angle_gamma   90.00
#
_symmetry.space_group_name_H-M   'P 1'
#
loop_
_entity.id
_entity.type
_entity.pdbx_description
1 polymer ?
#
loop_
_entity_poly.entity_id
_entity_poly.type
_entity_poly.pdbx_seq_one_letter_code
_entity_poly.pdbx_strand_id
1 'polypeptide(L)'
;MQKEGQIILKKEDKGEGGKKIKIEVKVDFKRLLFYGIAALFIYFLLSYSYKLILKYEDFYYLINAYSQNQGDLPQNNILVIIPAAGEKVYLPFLIKGKARTFNNKLVIQVRNYPTGELLYKEAIDVFPPKGKQYGDFLKKIEILNPLPTYPHSIIIELYLESTSGSKSNLVTIPVQVQ
;
A
#
# COMPACT_ATOMS: atom_id res chain seq x y z
N MET A 1 -29.72 1.98 -53.50
CA MET A 1 -28.31 1.57 -53.29
C MET A 1 -28.11 1.25 -51.81
N GLN A 2 -27.76 0.01 -51.46
CA GLN A 2 -27.25 -0.31 -50.12
C GLN A 2 -25.93 0.44 -49.94
N LYS A 3 -25.79 1.23 -48.86
CA LYS A 3 -24.49 1.78 -48.48
C LYS A 3 -23.69 0.64 -47.83
N GLU A 4 -22.49 0.39 -48.32
CA GLU A 4 -21.59 -0.63 -47.75
C GLU A 4 -21.46 -0.46 -46.23
N GLY A 5 -21.60 -1.55 -45.47
CA GLY A 5 -21.43 -1.56 -44.01
C GLY A 5 -22.70 -1.38 -43.16
N GLN A 6 -23.90 -1.48 -43.73
CA GLN A 6 -25.17 -1.47 -42.96
C GLN A 6 -25.80 -2.87 -42.87
N ILE A 7 -26.13 -3.31 -41.66
CA ILE A 7 -26.98 -4.48 -41.43
C ILE A 7 -28.43 -4.00 -41.35
N ILE A 8 -29.31 -4.58 -42.17
CA ILE A 8 -30.73 -4.24 -42.20
C ILE A 8 -31.51 -5.41 -41.62
N LEU A 9 -32.06 -5.22 -40.42
CA LEU A 9 -32.96 -6.19 -39.79
C LEU A 9 -34.39 -5.82 -40.16
N LYS A 10 -35.10 -6.75 -40.82
CA LYS A 10 -36.50 -6.60 -41.19
C LYS A 10 -37.32 -7.55 -40.36
N LYS A 11 -38.28 -7.00 -39.61
CA LYS A 11 -39.29 -7.80 -38.90
C LYS A 11 -40.67 -7.36 -39.39
N GLU A 12 -41.51 -8.35 -39.72
CA GLU A 12 -42.92 -8.14 -39.98
C GLU A 12 -43.71 -8.66 -38.77
N ASP A 13 -44.40 -7.76 -38.08
CA ASP A 13 -45.35 -8.12 -37.03
C ASP A 13 -46.78 -7.81 -37.50
N LYS A 14 -47.73 -8.64 -37.06
CA LYS A 14 -49.16 -8.38 -37.23
C LYS A 14 -49.62 -7.48 -36.07
N GLY A 15 -49.95 -6.23 -36.36
CA GLY A 15 -50.56 -5.35 -35.37
C GLY A 15 -52.00 -5.74 -35.07
N GLU A 16 -52.51 -5.37 -33.90
CA GLU A 16 -53.93 -5.46 -33.58
C GLU A 16 -54.73 -4.67 -34.64
N GLY A 17 -55.64 -5.36 -35.33
CA GLY A 17 -56.41 -4.83 -36.46
C GLY A 17 -55.94 -5.28 -37.86
N GLY A 18 -54.99 -6.21 -37.96
CA GLY A 18 -54.67 -6.88 -39.23
C GLY A 18 -53.80 -6.08 -40.22
N LYS A 19 -53.36 -4.87 -39.85
CA LYS A 19 -52.35 -4.13 -40.61
C LYS A 19 -50.95 -4.71 -40.34
N LYS A 20 -50.25 -5.09 -41.41
CA LYS A 20 -48.84 -5.50 -41.35
C LYS A 20 -47.97 -4.26 -41.15
N ILE A 21 -47.23 -4.20 -40.04
CA ILE A 21 -46.26 -3.15 -39.78
C ILE A 21 -44.88 -3.69 -40.16
N LYS A 22 -44.22 -3.02 -41.10
CA LYS A 22 -42.87 -3.37 -41.53
C LYS A 22 -41.88 -2.49 -40.79
N ILE A 23 -41.12 -3.07 -39.88
CA ILE A 23 -40.08 -2.36 -39.14
C ILE A 23 -38.73 -2.68 -39.78
N GLU A 24 -38.04 -1.63 -40.22
CA GLU A 24 -36.70 -1.71 -40.79
C GLU A 24 -35.71 -1.00 -39.86
N VAL A 25 -34.83 -1.77 -39.21
CA VAL A 25 -33.76 -1.23 -38.37
C VAL A 25 -32.46 -1.29 -39.17
N LYS A 26 -31.84 -0.12 -39.37
CA LYS A 26 -30.56 0.02 -40.04
C LYS A 26 -29.47 0.22 -38.99
N VAL A 27 -28.57 -0.75 -38.86
CA VAL A 27 -27.43 -0.68 -37.94
C VAL A 27 -26.17 -0.41 -38.74
N ASP A 28 -25.45 0.66 -38.40
CA ASP A 28 -24.13 0.97 -38.96
C ASP A 28 -23.08 0.11 -38.26
N PHE A 29 -22.47 -0.82 -39.01
CA PHE A 29 -21.51 -1.78 -38.49
C PHE A 29 -20.27 -1.11 -37.90
N LYS A 30 -19.84 0.04 -38.44
CA LYS A 30 -18.68 0.78 -37.92
C LYS A 30 -18.97 1.32 -36.52
N ARG A 31 -20.19 1.82 -36.30
CA ARG A 31 -20.62 2.29 -34.98
C ARG A 31 -20.75 1.13 -33.99
N LEU A 32 -21.34 0.01 -34.42
CA LEU A 32 -21.45 -1.19 -33.59
C LEU A 32 -20.08 -1.72 -33.14
N LEU A 33 -19.12 -1.79 -34.07
CA LEU A 33 -17.75 -2.21 -33.78
C LEU A 33 -17.08 -1.23 -32.79
N PHE A 34 -17.24 0.07 -33.01
CA PHE A 34 -16.69 1.10 -32.12
C PHE A 34 -17.25 1.01 -30.70
N TYR A 35 -18.57 0.81 -30.55
CA TYR A 35 -19.19 0.60 -29.24
C TYR A 35 -18.71 -0.71 -28.57
N GLY A 36 -18.50 -1.77 -29.33
CA GLY A 36 -17.94 -3.03 -28.82
C GLY A 36 -16.53 -2.85 -28.27
N ILE A 37 -15.65 -2.15 -29.00
CA ILE A 37 -14.28 -1.86 -28.55
C ILE A 37 -14.30 -0.94 -27.32
N ALA A 38 -15.13 0.10 -27.32
CA ALA A 38 -15.26 1.00 -26.18
C ALA A 38 -15.73 0.27 -24.91
N ALA A 39 -16.70 -0.65 -25.04
CA ALA A 39 -17.19 -1.46 -23.92
C ALA A 39 -16.09 -2.36 -23.33
N LEU A 40 -15.27 -3.00 -24.18
CA LEU A 40 -14.12 -3.80 -23.74
C LEU A 40 -13.08 -2.95 -23.00
N PHE A 41 -12.80 -1.74 -23.50
CA PHE A 41 -11.86 -0.82 -22.86
C PHE A 41 -12.35 -0.33 -21.49
N ILE A 42 -13.64 0.01 -21.38
CA ILE A 42 -14.28 0.40 -20.11
C ILE A 42 -14.23 -0.76 -19.10
N TYR A 43 -14.53 -1.99 -19.54
CA TYR A 43 -14.44 -3.18 -18.70
C TYR A 43 -13.02 -3.38 -18.17
N PHE A 44 -12.00 -3.22 -19.03
CA PHE A 44 -10.60 -3.31 -18.61
C PHE A 44 -10.23 -2.27 -17.56
N LEU A 45 -10.63 -1.01 -17.75
CA LEU A 45 -10.39 0.07 -16.78
C LEU A 45 -11.07 -0.20 -15.44
N LEU A 46 -12.32 -0.67 -15.44
CA LEU A 46 -13.05 -1.00 -14.21
C LEU A 46 -12.40 -2.20 -13.49
N SER A 47 -12.03 -3.24 -14.22
CA SER A 47 -11.36 -4.43 -13.65
C SER A 47 -10.00 -4.06 -13.03
N TYR A 48 -9.22 -3.22 -13.71
CA TYR A 48 -7.94 -2.74 -13.19
C TYR A 48 -8.12 -1.87 -11.94
N SER A 49 -9.08 -0.95 -11.97
CA SER A 49 -9.41 -0.09 -10.82
C SER A 49 -9.86 -0.91 -9.61
N TYR A 50 -10.70 -1.93 -9.81
CA TYR A 50 -11.15 -2.83 -8.77
C TYR A 50 -9.99 -3.61 -8.12
N LYS A 51 -9.04 -4.13 -8.92
CA LYS A 51 -7.82 -4.78 -8.40
C LYS A 51 -6.97 -3.83 -7.58
N LEU A 52 -6.90 -2.56 -7.98
CA LEU A 52 -6.21 -1.51 -7.23
C LEU A 52 -6.90 -1.27 -5.88
N ILE A 53 -8.21 -1.10 -5.87
CA ILE A 53 -9.00 -0.90 -4.65
C ILE A 53 -8.81 -2.06 -3.67
N LEU A 54 -8.91 -3.31 -4.12
CA LEU A 54 -8.69 -4.49 -3.26
C LEU A 54 -7.28 -4.50 -2.64
N LYS A 55 -6.24 -4.19 -3.43
CA LYS A 55 -4.86 -4.08 -2.89
C LYS A 55 -4.73 -2.98 -1.84
N TYR A 56 -5.48 -1.89 -1.99
CA TYR A 56 -5.49 -0.81 -1.00
C TYR A 56 -6.32 -1.17 0.24
N GLU A 57 -7.45 -1.86 0.09
CA GLU A 57 -8.25 -2.35 1.23
C GLU A 57 -7.48 -3.36 2.06
N ASP A 58 -6.76 -4.30 1.42
CA ASP A 58 -5.85 -5.23 2.11
C ASP A 58 -4.78 -4.47 2.91
N PHE A 59 -4.23 -3.39 2.35
CA PHE A 59 -3.27 -2.52 3.02
C PHE A 59 -3.90 -1.80 4.24
N TYR A 60 -5.12 -1.29 4.11
CA TYR A 60 -5.86 -0.67 5.22
C TYR A 60 -6.23 -1.67 6.31
N TYR A 61 -6.68 -2.86 5.95
CA TYR A 61 -6.96 -3.94 6.90
C TYR A 61 -5.70 -4.39 7.62
N LEU A 62 -4.56 -4.45 6.93
CA LEU A 62 -3.26 -4.70 7.56
C LEU A 62 -2.93 -3.60 8.57
N ILE A 63 -2.96 -2.32 8.18
CA ILE A 63 -2.71 -1.21 9.12
C ILE A 63 -3.64 -1.28 10.33
N ASN A 64 -4.92 -1.56 10.11
CA ASN A 64 -5.91 -1.59 11.18
C ASN A 64 -5.77 -2.83 12.08
N ALA A 65 -5.51 -4.01 11.53
CA ALA A 65 -5.24 -5.22 12.30
C ALA A 65 -3.92 -5.12 13.10
N TYR A 66 -2.89 -4.47 12.54
CA TYR A 66 -1.68 -4.12 13.27
C TYR A 66 -1.94 -3.06 14.36
N SER A 67 -2.88 -2.14 14.14
CA SER A 67 -3.29 -1.14 15.13
C SER A 67 -4.17 -1.72 16.24
N GLN A 68 -5.05 -2.67 15.96
CA GLN A 68 -6.01 -3.24 16.94
C GLN A 68 -5.40 -4.32 17.84
N ASN A 69 -4.27 -4.93 17.45
CA ASN A 69 -3.47 -5.77 18.36
C ASN A 69 -2.71 -4.94 19.43
N GLN A 70 -2.86 -3.61 19.44
CA GLN A 70 -2.48 -2.77 20.57
C GLN A 70 -3.59 -2.79 21.63
N GLY A 71 -3.61 -3.82 22.46
CA GLY A 71 -4.25 -3.73 23.77
C GLY A 71 -3.60 -2.61 24.57
N ASP A 72 -4.42 -1.72 25.13
CA ASP A 72 -4.10 -0.54 25.93
C ASP A 72 -3.13 0.45 25.25
N LEU A 73 -3.63 1.61 24.80
CA LEU A 73 -2.83 2.76 24.35
C LEU A 73 -1.69 3.04 25.34
N PRO A 74 -0.45 2.62 25.07
CA PRO A 74 0.66 2.95 25.92
C PRO A 74 1.05 4.37 25.55
N GLN A 75 1.43 5.20 26.53
CA GLN A 75 2.25 6.37 26.22
C GLN A 75 3.36 5.93 25.26
N ASN A 76 3.37 6.49 24.04
CA ASN A 76 4.30 6.05 23.02
C ASN A 76 5.72 6.44 23.48
N ASN A 77 6.48 5.45 23.94
CA ASN A 77 7.80 5.65 24.51
C ASN A 77 8.87 5.85 23.44
N ILE A 78 8.52 5.76 22.16
CA ILE A 78 9.42 5.96 21.02
C ILE A 78 8.81 7.01 20.10
N LEU A 79 9.59 8.04 19.79
CA LEU A 79 9.27 9.05 18.80
C LEU A 79 10.39 9.09 17.77
N VAL A 80 10.07 8.85 16.51
CA VAL A 80 11.04 9.00 15.42
C VAL A 80 10.79 10.30 14.70
N ILE A 81 11.87 11.03 14.45
CA ILE A 81 11.86 12.33 13.78
C ILE A 81 12.38 12.17 12.34
N ILE A 82 13.37 11.31 12.13
CA ILE A 82 13.98 11.04 10.83
C ILE A 82 14.25 9.53 10.73
N PRO A 83 13.96 8.86 9.60
CA PRO A 83 13.21 9.39 8.46
C PRO A 83 11.71 9.51 8.75
N ALA A 84 11.00 10.30 7.96
CA ALA A 84 9.54 10.36 7.97
C ALA A 84 8.94 9.19 7.15
N ALA A 85 7.68 8.85 7.44
CA ALA A 85 6.97 7.82 6.67
C ALA A 85 6.83 8.23 5.20
N GLY A 86 7.17 7.31 4.29
CA GLY A 86 7.17 7.52 2.85
C GLY A 86 8.41 8.25 2.30
N GLU A 87 9.35 8.63 3.16
CA GLU A 87 10.57 9.32 2.73
C GLU A 87 11.47 8.40 1.88
N LYS A 88 12.20 9.01 0.95
CA LYS A 88 13.25 8.36 0.17
C LYS A 88 14.58 8.51 0.88
N VAL A 89 15.24 7.40 1.16
CA VAL A 89 16.52 7.35 1.87
C VAL A 89 17.60 6.73 0.98
N TYR A 90 18.84 7.18 1.14
CA TYR A 90 20.01 6.64 0.43
C TYR A 90 20.93 5.97 1.43
N LEU A 91 21.58 4.86 1.07
CA LEU A 91 22.60 4.27 1.93
C LEU A 91 23.90 5.09 1.86
N PRO A 92 24.51 5.44 3.00
CA PRO A 92 24.02 5.25 4.37
C PRO A 92 22.96 6.30 4.77
N PHE A 93 21.96 5.92 5.57
CA PHE A 93 20.94 6.85 6.08
C PHE A 93 20.91 6.92 7.61
N LEU A 94 20.29 7.98 8.15
CA LEU A 94 20.17 8.21 9.59
C LEU A 94 18.76 7.89 10.09
N ILE A 95 18.69 7.29 11.26
CA ILE A 95 17.48 7.15 12.07
C ILE A 95 17.71 7.96 13.36
N LYS A 96 16.86 8.96 13.59
CA LYS A 96 16.96 9.88 14.72
C LYS A 96 15.61 10.03 15.41
N GLY A 97 15.63 10.05 16.73
CA GLY A 97 14.42 10.22 17.52
C GLY A 97 14.68 10.39 19.00
N LYS A 98 13.63 10.14 19.78
CA LYS A 98 13.62 10.15 21.23
C LYS A 98 13.01 8.86 21.73
N ALA A 99 13.58 8.28 22.78
CA ALA A 99 13.01 7.11 23.42
C ALA A 99 13.09 7.20 24.95
N ARG A 100 12.12 6.59 25.62
CA ARG A 100 12.09 6.42 27.08
C ARG A 100 12.24 4.94 27.40
N THR A 101 13.41 4.59 27.91
CA THR A 101 13.87 3.21 28.16
C THR A 101 13.90 2.97 29.67
N PHE A 102 12.87 2.33 30.23
CA PHE A 102 12.74 2.05 31.67
C PHE A 102 13.50 0.77 32.12
N ASN A 103 14.66 0.47 31.49
CA ASN A 103 15.46 -0.78 31.54
C ASN A 103 15.38 -1.66 30.28
N ASN A 104 14.60 -1.27 29.28
CA ASN A 104 14.54 -1.95 27.98
C ASN A 104 15.60 -1.38 27.03
N LYS A 105 16.05 -2.19 26.08
CA LYS A 105 16.88 -1.70 24.97
C LYS A 105 15.99 -1.23 23.83
N LEU A 106 16.41 -0.16 23.15
CA LEU A 106 15.77 0.25 21.90
C LEU A 106 16.35 -0.61 20.78
N VAL A 107 15.52 -1.42 20.15
CA VAL A 107 15.92 -2.22 19.00
C VAL A 107 15.45 -1.52 17.74
N ILE A 108 16.38 -1.35 16.79
CA ILE A 108 16.11 -0.88 15.44
C ILE A 108 16.23 -2.09 14.52
N GLN A 109 15.21 -2.30 13.71
CA GLN A 109 15.11 -3.39 12.77
C GLN A 109 14.68 -2.84 11.41
N VAL A 110 15.33 -3.28 10.34
CA VAL A 110 14.93 -2.96 8.96
C VAL A 110 14.51 -4.25 8.27
N ARG A 111 13.35 -4.22 7.63
CA ARG A 111 12.82 -5.33 6.85
C ARG A 111 12.56 -4.94 5.41
N ASN A 112 12.69 -5.89 4.50
CA ASN A 112 12.18 -5.78 3.14
C ASN A 112 10.65 -5.74 3.21
N TYR A 113 10.02 -4.73 2.60
CA TYR A 113 8.57 -4.57 2.67
C TYR A 113 7.82 -5.73 1.96
N PRO A 114 8.13 -6.07 0.69
CA PRO A 114 7.51 -7.21 0.02
C PRO A 114 7.67 -8.56 0.70
N THR A 115 8.87 -8.90 1.17
CA THR A 115 9.19 -10.27 1.63
C THR A 115 9.14 -10.42 3.15
N GLY A 116 9.15 -9.32 3.91
CA GLY A 116 9.29 -9.34 5.36
C GLY A 116 10.69 -9.76 5.85
N GLU A 117 11.63 -10.00 4.93
CA GLU A 117 13.00 -10.44 5.22
C GLU A 117 13.72 -9.42 6.10
N LEU A 118 14.45 -9.91 7.10
CA LEU A 118 15.26 -9.07 7.97
C LEU A 118 16.53 -8.65 7.23
N LEU A 119 16.72 -7.33 7.07
CA LEU A 119 17.86 -6.75 6.35
C LEU A 119 18.92 -6.18 7.30
N TYR A 120 18.49 -5.76 8.48
CA TYR A 120 19.34 -5.17 9.51
C TYR A 120 18.65 -5.23 10.87
N LYS A 121 19.40 -5.54 11.93
CA LYS A 121 18.92 -5.46 13.31
C LYS A 121 20.05 -4.99 14.22
N GLU A 122 19.78 -4.01 15.08
CA GLU A 122 20.71 -3.60 16.13
C GLU A 122 19.95 -3.12 17.37
N ALA A 123 20.47 -3.45 18.55
CA ALA A 123 20.00 -2.92 19.82
C ALA A 123 20.92 -1.78 20.27
N ILE A 124 20.33 -0.64 20.61
CA ILE A 124 21.04 0.54 21.11
C ILE A 124 20.55 0.93 22.51
N ASP A 125 21.47 1.41 23.32
CA ASP A 125 21.16 1.95 24.63
C ASP A 125 20.83 3.45 24.50
N VAL A 126 19.70 3.86 25.05
CA VAL A 126 19.25 5.26 25.06
C VAL A 126 19.16 5.71 26.49
N PHE A 127 19.86 6.79 26.85
CA PHE A 127 19.89 7.31 28.21
C PHE A 127 19.32 8.74 28.25
N PRO A 128 18.26 8.99 29.02
CA PRO A 128 17.75 10.34 29.21
C PRO A 128 18.76 11.20 30.01
N PRO A 129 18.97 12.47 29.63
CA PRO A 129 19.71 13.43 30.45
C PRO A 129 19.09 13.58 31.84
N LYS A 130 19.90 13.98 32.84
CA LYS A 130 19.39 14.23 34.21
C LYS A 130 18.17 15.17 34.17
N GLY A 131 17.08 14.75 34.83
CA GLY A 131 15.83 15.51 34.91
C GLY A 131 14.92 15.42 33.69
N LYS A 132 15.29 14.67 32.64
CA LYS A 132 14.43 14.42 31.46
C LYS A 132 13.88 13.00 31.49
N GLN A 133 12.72 12.82 30.85
CA GLN A 133 12.10 11.50 30.72
C GLN A 133 12.55 10.75 29.46
N TYR A 134 12.98 11.45 28.41
CA TYR A 134 13.38 10.87 27.13
C TYR A 134 14.85 11.12 26.86
N GLY A 135 15.54 10.09 26.34
CA GLY A 135 16.86 10.20 25.75
C GLY A 135 16.75 10.38 24.24
N ASP A 136 17.62 11.20 23.68
CA ASP A 136 17.77 11.32 22.23
C ASP A 136 18.58 10.11 21.73
N PHE A 137 18.23 9.60 20.55
CA PHE A 137 19.01 8.58 19.87
C PHE A 137 19.29 8.98 18.43
N LEU A 138 20.43 8.53 17.92
CA LEU A 138 20.85 8.71 16.54
C LEU A 138 21.61 7.46 16.12
N LYS A 139 21.15 6.82 15.04
CA LYS A 139 21.81 5.65 14.46
C LYS A 139 21.97 5.82 12.97
N LYS A 140 23.19 5.59 12.49
CA LYS A 140 23.50 5.51 11.06
C LYS A 140 23.40 4.06 10.60
N ILE A 141 22.62 3.83 9.55
CA ILE A 141 22.49 2.54 8.88
C ILE A 141 23.37 2.59 7.64
N GLU A 142 24.44 1.81 7.66
CA GLU A 142 25.44 1.86 6.58
C GLU A 142 25.22 0.81 5.51
N ILE A 143 24.73 -0.36 5.91
CA ILE A 143 24.58 -1.53 5.03
C ILE A 143 23.26 -2.22 5.37
N LEU A 144 22.59 -2.73 4.33
CA LEU A 144 21.48 -3.67 4.43
C LEU A 144 21.95 -4.98 3.80
N ASN A 145 21.70 -6.10 4.49
CA ASN A 145 22.08 -7.42 3.99
C ASN A 145 20.93 -8.43 4.17
N PRO A 146 20.31 -8.92 3.07
CA PRO A 146 20.60 -8.55 1.67
C PRO A 146 20.18 -7.10 1.34
N LEU A 147 20.66 -6.59 0.19
CA LEU A 147 20.11 -5.35 -0.36
C LEU A 147 18.66 -5.62 -0.81
N PRO A 148 17.67 -4.78 -0.48
CA PRO A 148 16.28 -5.03 -0.86
C PRO A 148 16.16 -5.10 -2.39
N THR A 149 15.53 -6.16 -2.89
CA THR A 149 15.22 -6.33 -4.32
C THR A 149 14.06 -5.44 -4.73
N TYR A 150 13.97 -5.07 -6.02
CA TYR A 150 12.93 -4.18 -6.54
C TYR A 150 11.51 -4.70 -6.22
N PRO A 151 10.60 -3.86 -5.69
CA PRO A 151 10.78 -2.45 -5.33
C PRO A 151 11.60 -2.31 -4.05
N HIS A 152 12.55 -1.36 -4.01
CA HIS A 152 13.44 -1.06 -2.87
C HIS A 152 12.71 -0.46 -1.64
N SER A 153 11.49 -0.91 -1.38
CA SER A 153 10.68 -0.53 -0.23
C SER A 153 11.13 -1.31 0.99
N ILE A 154 11.39 -0.60 2.08
CA ILE A 154 11.73 -1.19 3.37
C ILE A 154 10.80 -0.66 4.46
N ILE A 155 10.76 -1.39 5.57
CA ILE A 155 10.10 -0.97 6.79
C ILE A 155 11.17 -0.83 7.86
N ILE A 156 11.21 0.31 8.54
CA ILE A 156 12.00 0.51 9.75
C ILE A 156 11.08 0.28 10.95
N GLU A 157 11.40 -0.72 11.75
CA GLU A 157 10.73 -1.07 12.99
C GLU A 157 11.61 -0.65 14.17
N LEU A 158 11.05 0.09 15.11
CA LEU A 158 11.70 0.41 16.38
C LEU A 158 10.83 -0.10 17.50
N TYR A 159 11.40 -0.83 18.46
CA TYR A 159 10.64 -1.33 19.59
C TYR A 159 11.53 -1.40 20.83
N LEU A 160 10.90 -1.44 22.00
CA LEU A 160 11.58 -1.69 23.26
C LEU A 160 11.61 -3.19 23.50
N GLU A 161 12.80 -3.74 23.75
CA GLU A 161 13.00 -5.15 24.08
C GLU A 161 13.38 -5.27 25.56
N SER A 162 12.58 -6.01 26.33
CA SER A 162 12.90 -6.33 27.72
C SER A 162 14.02 -7.37 27.80
N THR A 163 14.59 -7.54 28.98
CA THR A 163 15.57 -8.61 29.25
C THR A 163 15.01 -10.02 29.03
N SER A 164 13.69 -10.20 29.09
CA SER A 164 13.00 -11.45 28.78
C SER A 164 12.71 -11.65 27.28
N GLY A 165 13.11 -10.70 26.42
CA GLY A 165 12.86 -10.73 24.97
C GLY A 165 11.47 -10.26 24.55
N SER A 166 10.64 -9.79 25.48
CA SER A 166 9.31 -9.26 25.18
C SER A 166 9.43 -7.91 24.45
N LYS A 167 8.66 -7.74 23.38
CA LYS A 167 8.62 -6.51 22.59
C LYS A 167 7.48 -5.61 23.05
N SER A 168 7.74 -4.31 23.16
CA SER A 168 6.72 -3.29 23.42
C SER A 168 6.99 -2.01 22.63
N ASN A 169 5.99 -1.11 22.58
CA ASN A 169 6.10 0.21 21.97
C ASN A 169 6.63 0.18 20.51
N LEU A 170 6.12 -0.74 19.68
CA LEU A 170 6.53 -0.86 18.28
C LEU A 170 6.12 0.40 17.49
N VAL A 171 7.10 1.01 16.81
CA VAL A 171 6.94 2.10 15.86
C VAL A 171 7.43 1.63 14.50
N THR A 172 6.62 1.88 13.48
CA THR A 172 6.86 1.38 12.12
C THR A 172 6.90 2.55 11.14
N ILE A 173 7.95 2.61 10.33
CA ILE A 173 8.19 3.70 9.38
C ILE A 173 8.49 3.09 8.02
N PRO A 174 7.51 3.11 7.08
CA PRO A 174 7.76 2.69 5.72
C PRO A 174 8.63 3.74 5.01
N VAL A 175 9.68 3.32 4.31
CA VAL A 175 10.54 4.21 3.52
C VAL A 175 10.96 3.51 2.21
N GLN A 176 11.49 4.28 1.27
CA GLN A 176 12.02 3.77 0.01
C GLN A 176 13.53 3.98 -0.04
N VAL A 177 14.29 2.92 -0.25
CA VAL A 177 15.73 3.00 -0.49
C VAL A 177 15.97 3.34 -1.96
N GLN A 178 16.79 4.34 -2.24
CA GLN A 178 17.22 4.70 -3.59
C GLN A 178 18.70 4.38 -3.82
#